data_AF-A0A1C5RJR4-F1
#
_entry.id   AF-A0A1C5RJR4-F1
#
_cell.length_a   1.000
_cell.length_b   1.000
_cell.length_c   1.000
_cell.angle_alpha   90.00
_cell.angle_beta   90.00
_cell.angle_gamma   90.00
#
_symmetry.space_group_name_H-M   'P 1'
#
loop_
_entity.id
_entity.type
_entity.pdbx_description
1 polymer ?
#
loop_
_entity_poly.entity_id
_entity_poly.type
_entity_poly.pdbx_seq_one_letter_code
_entity_poly.pdbx_strand_id
1 'polypeptide(L)' 'MEIKLFDKVKIIENGIFGTVVDIYQDNGSSVFVVESDSEKAKGGYGDKWPLFDCLENEIEKLKKDYGITWTEI' A
#
# COMPACT_ATOMS: atom_id res chain seq x y z
N MET A 1 -1.91 -9.87 10.63
CA MET A 1 -0.77 -10.49 9.92
C MET A 1 0.24 -9.40 9.65
N GLU A 2 1.52 -9.72 9.64
CA GLU A 2 2.58 -8.75 9.37
C GLU A 2 2.55 -8.29 7.88
N ILE A 3 2.62 -6.98 7.66
CA ILE A 3 2.81 -6.34 6.34
C ILE A 3 4.31 -6.27 6.03
N LYS A 4 4.69 -6.61 4.80
CA LYS A 4 6.08 -6.75 4.33
C LYS A 4 6.27 -6.06 2.99
N LEU A 5 7.53 -5.85 2.62
CA LEU A 5 7.90 -5.42 1.27
C LEU A 5 7.27 -6.34 0.22
N PHE A 6 6.81 -5.74 -0.86
CA PHE A 6 6.13 -6.36 -2.01
C PHE A 6 4.73 -6.91 -1.74
N ASP A 7 4.20 -6.77 -0.53
CA ASP A 7 2.78 -7.06 -0.30
C ASP A 7 1.90 -6.11 -1.11
N LYS A 8 0.82 -6.66 -1.65
CA LYS A 8 -0.27 -5.88 -2.22
C LYS A 8 -1.18 -5.40 -1.11
N VAL A 9 -1.53 -4.13 -1.14
CA VAL A 9 -2.36 -3.49 -0.13
C VAL A 9 -3.39 -2.57 -0.78
N LYS A 10 -4.41 -2.23 -0.01
CA LYS A 10 -5.32 -1.13 -0.31
C LYS A 10 -5.23 -0.08 0.78
N ILE A 11 -5.08 1.18 0.41
CA ILE A 11 -5.17 2.33 1.31
C ILE A 11 -6.65 2.58 1.64
N ILE A 12 -6.99 2.54 2.93
CA ILE A 12 -8.38 2.52 3.40
C ILE A 12 -9.12 3.80 3.01
N GLU A 13 -8.50 4.97 3.22
CA GLU A 13 -9.17 6.27 3.06
C GLU A 13 -9.67 6.53 1.63
N ASN A 14 -8.85 6.22 0.64
CA ASN A 14 -9.10 6.58 -0.76
C ASN A 14 -9.30 5.37 -1.69
N GLY A 15 -9.18 4.16 -1.16
CA GLY A 15 -9.35 2.91 -1.89
C GLY A 15 -8.28 2.63 -2.94
N ILE A 16 -7.12 3.31 -2.87
CA ILE A 16 -6.01 3.09 -3.80
C ILE A 16 -5.36 1.74 -3.51
N PHE A 17 -5.27 0.92 -4.55
CA PHE A 17 -4.48 -0.30 -4.53
C PHE A 17 -3.01 0.01 -4.86
N GLY A 18 -2.10 -0.71 -4.22
CA GLY A 18 -0.68 -0.51 -4.44
C GLY A 18 0.19 -1.64 -3.88
N THR A 19 1.49 -1.40 -3.96
CA THR A 19 2.53 -2.33 -3.51
C THR A 19 3.40 -1.65 -2.47
N VAL A 20 3.67 -2.32 -1.35
CA VAL A 20 4.64 -1.81 -0.37
C VAL A 20 6.04 -1.88 -0.98
N VAL A 21 6.70 -0.74 -1.17
CA VAL A 21 8.03 -0.63 -1.80
C VAL A 21 9.13 -0.22 -0.83
N ASP A 22 8.78 0.36 0.31
CA ASP A 22 9.70 0.66 1.41
C ASP A 22 8.98 0.58 2.76
N ILE A 23 9.74 0.33 3.83
CA ILE A 23 9.26 0.33 5.21
C ILE A 23 10.32 0.99 6.09
N TYR A 24 9.96 2.07 6.76
CA TYR A 24 10.85 2.79 7.66
C TYR A 24 10.20 3.05 9.02
N GLN A 25 11.02 3.46 9.99
CA GLN A 25 10.55 3.85 11.32
C GLN A 25 10.50 5.36 11.42
N ASP A 26 9.34 5.91 11.79
CA ASP A 26 9.20 7.30 12.19
C ASP A 26 8.53 7.37 13.58
N ASN A 27 9.17 8.08 14.51
CA ASN A 27 8.68 8.25 15.87
C ASN A 27 8.26 6.93 16.58
N GLY A 28 8.96 5.83 16.30
CA GLY A 28 8.69 4.51 16.87
C GLY A 28 7.50 3.76 16.25
N SER A 29 6.95 4.27 15.16
CA SER A 29 5.92 3.62 14.36
C SER A 29 6.49 3.20 13.00
N SER A 30 6.05 2.03 12.51
CA SER A 30 6.35 1.61 11.14
C SER A 30 5.52 2.42 10.15
N VAL A 31 6.19 3.04 9.19
CA VAL A 31 5.57 3.68 8.02
C VAL A 31 5.85 2.82 6.80
N PHE A 32 4.80 2.55 6.03
CA PHE A 32 4.81 1.74 4.82
C PHE A 32 4.66 2.67 3.62
N VAL A 33 5.64 2.66 2.73
CA VAL A 33 5.57 3.40 1.46
C VAL A 33 4.88 2.52 0.43
N VAL A 34 3.71 2.95 -0.04
CA VAL A 34 2.89 2.25 -1.01
C VAL A 34 3.00 2.94 -2.37
N GLU A 35 3.54 2.24 -3.37
CA GLU A 35 3.48 2.67 -4.77
C GLU A 35 2.14 2.29 -5.38
N SER A 36 1.44 3.26 -5.96
CA SER A 36 0.11 3.05 -6.54
C SER A 36 0.14 2.16 -7.79
N ASP A 37 -0.84 1.27 -7.90
CA ASP A 37 -1.10 0.49 -9.10
C ASP A 37 -1.77 1.32 -10.22
N SER A 38 -2.12 2.59 -9.95
CA SER A 38 -2.77 3.51 -10.89
C SER A 38 -1.91 4.72 -11.19
N GLU A 39 -1.76 5.06 -12.47
CA GLU A 39 -0.99 6.23 -12.87
C GLU A 39 -1.65 7.53 -12.36
N LYS A 40 -0.84 8.48 -11.90
CA LYS A 40 -1.29 9.82 -11.47
C LYS A 40 -2.42 9.81 -10.43
N ALA A 41 -2.44 8.79 -9.56
CA ALA A 41 -3.35 8.74 -8.42
C ALA A 41 -3.22 10.01 -7.54
N LYS A 42 -4.35 10.60 -7.14
CA LYS A 42 -4.34 11.84 -6.36
C LYS A 42 -3.97 11.57 -4.90
N GLY A 43 -3.24 12.51 -4.29
CA GLY A 43 -2.91 12.50 -2.86
C GLY A 43 -1.54 11.92 -2.52
N GLY A 44 -0.88 11.26 -3.46
CA GLY A 44 0.48 10.76 -3.29
C GLY A 44 1.55 11.74 -3.79
N TYR A 45 2.81 11.42 -3.54
CA TYR A 45 3.97 12.15 -4.04
C TYR A 45 4.69 11.38 -5.16
N GLY A 46 5.57 12.05 -5.91
CA GLY A 46 6.20 11.45 -7.09
C GLY A 46 5.44 11.73 -8.39
N ASP A 47 5.75 10.96 -9.44
CA ASP A 47 5.34 11.30 -10.81
C ASP A 47 4.33 10.29 -11.39
N LYS A 48 4.79 9.33 -12.20
CA LYS A 48 3.91 8.41 -12.92
C LYS A 48 3.08 7.51 -12.00
N TRP A 49 3.72 6.90 -11.00
CA TRP A 49 3.10 5.99 -10.01
C TRP A 49 3.28 6.60 -8.62
N PRO A 50 2.31 7.38 -8.13
CA PRO A 50 2.47 8.11 -6.88
C PRO A 50 2.66 7.19 -5.68
N LEU A 51 3.50 7.64 -4.76
CA LEU A 51 3.84 6.99 -3.50
C LEU A 51 2.99 7.59 -2.37
N PHE A 52 2.65 6.75 -1.39
CA PHE A 52 1.87 7.11 -0.22
C PHE A 52 2.54 6.57 1.03
N ASP A 53 2.70 7.42 2.03
CA ASP A 53 3.13 6.99 3.36
C ASP A 53 1.90 6.59 4.16
N CYS A 54 1.88 5.37 4.66
CA CYS A 54 0.75 4.83 5.41
C CYS A 54 1.24 4.16 6.69
N LEU A 55 0.48 4.31 7.77
CA LEU A 55 0.59 3.49 8.97
C LEU A 55 -0.07 2.13 8.75
N GLU A 56 0.26 1.14 9.58
CA GLU A 56 -0.30 -0.22 9.48
C GLU A 56 -1.84 -0.22 9.52
N ASN A 57 -2.45 0.68 10.29
CA ASN A 57 -3.90 0.79 10.45
C ASN A 57 -4.59 1.59 9.32
N GLU A 58 -3.84 2.09 8.34
CA GLU A 58 -4.36 2.85 7.20
C GLU A 58 -4.39 2.02 5.91
N ILE A 59 -3.89 0.78 5.96
CA ILE A 59 -3.80 -0.13 4.83
C ILE A 59 -4.32 -1.52 5.16
N GLU A 60 -4.93 -2.16 4.17
CA GLU A 60 -5.40 -3.53 4.26
C GLU A 60 -4.57 -4.42 3.33
N LYS A 61 -4.00 -5.50 3.88
CA LYS A 61 -3.23 -6.47 3.09
C LYS A 61 -4.16 -7.32 2.23
N LEU A 62 -3.78 -7.51 0.97
CA LEU A 62 -4.53 -8.33 0.02
C LEU A 62 -3.90 -9.72 -0.08
N LYS A 63 -4.74 -10.74 -0.27
CA LYS A 63 -4.27 -12.09 -0.68
C LYS A 63 -4.50 -12.29 -2.17
N LYS A 64 -3.56 -13.00 -2.78
CA LYS A 64 -3.73 -13.53 -4.13
C LYS A 64 -4.64 -14.75 -4.00
N ASP A 65 -5.83 -14.70 -4.61
CA ASP A 65 -6.56 -15.94 -4.83
C ASP A 65 -5.95 -16.61 -6.06
N TYR A 66 -5.57 -17.89 -5.94
CA TYR A 66 -4.85 -18.60 -7.02
C TYR A 66 -5.83 -18.94 -8.16
N GLY A 67 -6.23 -17.92 -8.93
CA GLY A 67 -7.07 -18.03 -10.12
C GLY A 67 -7.98 -16.83 -10.40
N ILE A 68 -8.18 -15.91 -9.45
CA ILE A 68 -9.10 -14.76 -9.55
C ILE A 68 -8.47 -13.57 -8.79
N THR A 69 -8.92 -12.35 -9.06
CA THR A 69 -8.45 -11.05 -8.54
C THR A 69 -8.04 -11.01 -7.05
N TRP A 70 -7.31 -9.96 -6.67
CA TRP A 70 -6.97 -9.69 -5.26
C TRP A 70 -8.24 -9.52 -4.41
N THR A 71 -8.23 -10.09 -3.20
CA THR A 71 -9.26 -9.87 -2.18
C THR A 71 -8.62 -9.32 -0.92
N GLU A 72 -9.32 -8.38 -0.28
CA GLU A 72 -9.02 -7.94 1.09
C GLU A 72 -9.11 -9.15 2.03
N ILE A 73 -8.23 -9.21 3.02
CA ILE A 73 -8.14 -10.34 3.95
C ILE A 73 -8.97 -10.09 5.21
#